data_AF-A0A914Z5G2-F1
#
_entry.id   AF-A0A914Z5G2-F1
#
_cell.length_a   1.000
_cell.length_b   1.000
_cell.length_c   1.000
_cell.angle_alpha   90.00
_cell.angle_beta   90.00
_cell.angle_gamma   90.00
#
_symmetry.space_group_name_H-M   'P 1'
#
loop_
_entity.id
_entity.type
_entity.pdbx_description
1 polymer ?
#
loop_
_entity_poly.entity_id
_entity_poly.type
_entity_poly.pdbx_seq_one_letter_code
_entity_poly.pdbx_strand_id
1 'polypeptide(L)'
;MRTELEFRNQATAHNDCYLLYREAADFIIVHDPDDLLFIKNMSNFWTTLAQLHLKNPFTAGFQFGRFNSYINISKSFLHTSISKSLESVRIGSSKVFLKSVFFTGGIENVNAHFAAYLQPNFKDTFLSNNSGIFVHIRNISYVDNLFNVEKDLVFEGGDKNITTYIDPNHLKNIKSAVKKRMSKFREMNHLRNLSLVNHYYKLIDDCYESVYYKYENTNGKKLLQFCPTHFHCKFPEIPGVNCVHAKQEFIRNDLKI
;
A
#
# COMPACT_ATOMS: atom_id res chain seq x y z
N MET A 1 27.14 19.38 1.83
CA MET A 1 26.19 18.48 2.52
C MET A 1 25.00 18.27 1.59
N ARG A 2 24.83 17.07 1.04
CA ARG A 2 23.67 16.71 0.20
C ARG A 2 22.55 16.30 1.16
N THR A 3 21.65 17.22 1.43
CA THR A 3 20.58 17.10 2.43
C THR A 3 19.56 16.04 2.04
N GLU A 4 19.58 14.99 2.86
CA GLU A 4 18.63 13.91 3.08
C GLU A 4 17.16 14.33 2.96
N LEU A 5 16.42 13.76 2.00
CA LEU A 5 15.03 14.14 1.75
C LEU A 5 14.07 12.99 1.43
N GLU A 6 14.52 11.75 1.19
CA GLU A 6 13.58 10.75 0.64
C GLU A 6 12.80 9.96 1.68
N PHE A 7 13.44 9.48 2.75
CA PHE A 7 12.64 8.91 3.85
C PHE A 7 11.79 9.99 4.52
N ARG A 8 12.29 11.23 4.49
CA ARG A 8 11.50 12.42 4.77
C ARG A 8 10.39 12.57 3.74
N ASN A 9 10.53 12.28 2.44
CA ASN A 9 9.46 12.52 1.47
C ASN A 9 8.17 11.75 1.80
N GLN A 10 8.25 10.48 2.21
CA GLN A 10 7.05 9.68 2.48
C GLN A 10 6.50 10.05 3.86
N ALA A 11 7.36 10.11 4.88
CA ALA A 11 6.93 10.51 6.23
C ALA A 11 6.41 11.96 6.27
N THR A 12 7.09 12.89 5.59
CA THR A 12 6.65 14.28 5.40
C THR A 12 5.39 14.32 4.55
N ALA A 13 5.26 13.58 3.44
CA ALA A 13 4.00 13.57 2.69
C ALA A 13 2.82 13.05 3.54
N HIS A 14 3.02 12.00 4.33
CA HIS A 14 2.00 11.51 5.26
C HIS A 14 1.65 12.55 6.32
N ASN A 15 2.64 13.26 6.87
CA ASN A 15 2.43 14.28 7.89
C ASN A 15 1.87 15.59 7.34
N ASP A 16 2.25 16.01 6.14
CA ASP A 16 1.69 17.16 5.44
C ASP A 16 0.21 16.90 5.15
N CYS A 17 -0.13 15.70 4.64
CA CYS A 17 -1.52 15.26 4.50
C CYS A 17 -2.24 15.25 5.85
N TYR A 18 -1.64 14.68 6.90
CA TYR A 18 -2.25 14.68 8.22
C TYR A 18 -2.51 16.10 8.73
N LEU A 19 -1.53 16.99 8.68
CA LEU A 19 -1.68 18.38 9.14
C LEU A 19 -2.74 19.14 8.35
N LEU A 20 -2.87 18.88 7.04
CA LEU A 20 -3.89 19.48 6.20
C LEU A 20 -5.31 19.01 6.57
N TYR A 21 -5.49 17.74 6.95
CA TYR A 21 -6.81 17.14 7.13
C TYR A 21 -7.20 16.91 8.60
N ARG A 22 -6.29 17.04 9.57
CA ARG A 22 -6.55 16.67 10.98
C ARG A 22 -7.69 17.46 11.61
N GLU A 23 -7.95 18.68 11.14
CA GLU A 23 -9.02 19.54 11.65
C GLU A 23 -10.37 19.28 10.94
N ALA A 24 -10.36 18.56 9.81
CA ALA A 24 -11.53 18.29 8.98
C ALA A 24 -12.02 16.84 9.06
N ALA A 25 -11.30 15.95 9.75
CA ALA A 25 -11.61 14.53 9.85
C ALA A 25 -11.43 14.01 11.29
N ASP A 26 -12.36 13.18 11.75
CA ASP A 26 -12.22 12.48 13.04
C ASP A 26 -11.17 11.36 12.96
N PHE A 27 -11.11 10.70 11.80
CA PHE A 27 -10.23 9.56 11.56
C PHE A 27 -9.44 9.74 10.27
N ILE A 28 -8.15 9.40 10.32
CA ILE A 28 -7.24 9.41 9.16
C ILE A 28 -6.64 8.02 8.99
N ILE A 29 -6.59 7.56 7.74
CA ILE A 29 -5.95 6.32 7.35
C ILE A 29 -4.72 6.67 6.52
N VAL A 30 -3.55 6.27 6.99
CA VAL A 30 -2.33 6.31 6.17
C VAL A 30 -2.19 4.96 5.49
N HIS A 31 -2.22 4.95 4.17
CA HIS A 31 -2.44 3.74 3.38
C HIS A 31 -1.47 3.71 2.20
N ASP A 32 -0.83 2.55 2.01
CA ASP A 32 0.07 2.37 0.87
C ASP A 32 -0.80 1.99 -0.35
N PRO A 33 -0.44 2.42 -1.57
CA PRO A 33 -1.26 2.15 -2.76
C PRO A 33 -1.56 0.67 -3.04
N ASP A 34 -0.77 -0.23 -2.47
CA ASP A 34 -0.85 -1.68 -2.60
C ASP A 34 -1.48 -2.39 -1.39
N ASP A 35 -1.97 -1.65 -0.39
CA ASP A 35 -2.74 -2.21 0.71
C ASP A 35 -4.26 -2.17 0.39
N LEU A 36 -5.08 -2.93 1.12
CA LEU A 36 -6.54 -2.83 1.12
C LEU A 36 -7.06 -3.03 2.54
N LEU A 37 -7.87 -2.11 3.05
CA LEU A 37 -8.48 -2.23 4.38
C LEU A 37 -9.87 -2.87 4.30
N PHE A 38 -10.06 -3.95 5.04
CA PHE A 38 -11.36 -4.59 5.26
C PHE A 38 -11.72 -4.53 6.74
N ILE A 39 -12.84 -3.89 7.07
CA ILE A 39 -13.41 -3.89 8.42
C ILE A 39 -14.69 -4.72 8.39
N LYS A 40 -14.84 -5.68 9.31
CA LYS A 40 -16.03 -6.53 9.36
C LYS A 40 -17.23 -5.74 9.87
N ASN A 41 -18.42 -6.14 9.42
CA ASN A 41 -19.70 -5.55 9.82
C ASN A 41 -19.80 -4.03 9.56
N MET A 42 -19.14 -3.55 8.49
CA MET A 42 -19.27 -2.16 8.07
C MET A 42 -20.62 -1.90 7.40
N SER A 43 -21.38 -0.95 7.96
CA SER A 43 -22.33 -0.17 7.17
C SER A 43 -21.59 0.90 6.37
N ASN A 44 -20.67 1.61 7.01
CA ASN A 44 -19.68 2.52 6.41
C ASN A 44 -18.47 2.68 7.35
N PHE A 45 -17.34 3.16 6.82
CA PHE A 45 -16.09 3.33 7.58
C PHE A 45 -16.26 4.20 8.83
N TRP A 46 -16.89 5.37 8.70
CA TRP A 46 -17.01 6.33 9.79
C TRP A 46 -17.81 5.76 10.97
N THR A 47 -18.99 5.19 10.71
CA THR A 47 -19.85 4.62 11.76
C THR A 47 -19.13 3.51 12.53
N THR A 48 -18.42 2.62 11.83
CA THR A 48 -17.69 1.54 12.49
C THR A 48 -16.52 2.06 13.32
N LEU A 49 -15.75 3.02 12.81
CA LEU A 49 -14.63 3.63 13.56
C LEU A 49 -15.13 4.43 14.76
N ALA A 50 -16.21 5.20 14.62
CA ALA A 50 -16.85 5.92 15.72
C ALA A 50 -17.32 4.96 16.82
N GLN A 51 -17.95 3.83 16.46
CA GLN A 51 -18.34 2.80 17.43
C GLN A 51 -17.14 2.14 18.13
N LEU A 52 -16.04 1.91 17.40
CA LEU A 52 -14.80 1.40 17.98
C LEU A 52 -14.20 2.40 18.97
N HIS A 53 -14.23 3.69 18.65
CA HIS A 53 -13.76 4.77 19.52
C HIS A 53 -14.63 4.96 20.75
N LEU A 54 -15.96 4.89 20.63
CA LEU A 54 -16.85 4.91 21.81
C LEU A 54 -16.56 3.76 22.79
N LYS A 55 -16.18 2.58 22.27
CA LYS A 55 -15.80 1.43 23.11
C LYS A 55 -14.38 1.55 23.67
N ASN A 56 -13.52 2.37 23.05
CA ASN A 56 -12.12 2.54 23.42
C ASN A 56 -11.74 4.04 23.32
N PRO A 57 -12.25 4.90 24.22
CA PRO A 57 -12.16 6.37 24.07
C PRO A 57 -10.74 6.92 24.14
N PHE A 58 -9.81 6.16 24.72
CA PHE A 58 -8.39 6.52 24.82
C PHE A 58 -7.53 5.90 23.71
N THR A 59 -8.14 5.39 22.65
CA THR A 59 -7.40 4.85 21.51
C THR A 59 -7.08 5.94 20.49
N ALA A 60 -5.79 6.11 20.22
CA ALA A 60 -5.28 6.99 19.17
C ALA A 60 -5.13 6.25 17.83
N GLY A 61 -4.51 5.07 17.83
CA GLY A 61 -4.40 4.22 16.64
C GLY A 61 -5.15 2.91 16.81
N PHE A 62 -6.14 2.64 15.95
CA PHE A 62 -6.72 1.31 15.79
C PHE A 62 -5.81 0.48 14.90
N GLN A 63 -5.04 -0.42 15.50
CA GLN A 63 -4.07 -1.24 14.78
C GLN A 63 -4.72 -2.53 14.29
N PHE A 64 -4.73 -2.72 12.99
CA PHE A 64 -5.20 -3.92 12.31
C PHE A 64 -4.00 -4.77 11.87
N GLY A 65 -4.18 -6.09 11.82
CA GLY A 65 -3.18 -6.98 11.24
C GLY A 65 -3.06 -6.76 9.72
N ARG A 66 -1.83 -6.62 9.21
CA ARG A 66 -1.51 -6.58 7.78
C ARG A 66 -0.96 -7.92 7.31
N PHE A 67 -1.53 -8.45 6.24
CA PHE A 67 -1.22 -9.76 5.69
C PHE A 67 -0.78 -9.63 4.24
N ASN A 68 0.34 -10.25 3.88
CA ASN A 68 0.71 -10.36 2.47
C ASN A 68 -0.31 -11.22 1.72
N SER A 69 -0.46 -10.94 0.45
CA SER A 69 -1.36 -11.68 -0.44
C SER A 69 -0.71 -11.97 -1.78
N TYR A 70 -1.30 -12.96 -2.44
CA TYR A 70 -0.91 -13.46 -3.74
C TYR A 70 -2.00 -13.09 -4.75
N ILE A 71 -1.61 -12.57 -5.91
CA ILE A 71 -2.54 -12.15 -6.96
C ILE A 71 -2.02 -12.55 -8.33
N ASN A 72 -2.94 -12.95 -9.21
CA ASN A 72 -2.63 -13.24 -10.60
C ASN A 72 -3.10 -12.09 -11.49
N ILE A 73 -2.19 -11.57 -12.30
CA ILE A 73 -2.45 -10.45 -13.21
C ILE A 73 -1.98 -10.83 -14.60
N SER A 74 -2.76 -10.49 -15.63
CA SER A 74 -2.33 -10.71 -17.01
C SER A 74 -1.09 -9.87 -17.33
N LYS A 75 -0.11 -10.47 -18.02
CA LYS A 75 1.07 -9.75 -18.55
C LYS A 75 0.68 -8.59 -19.46
N SER A 76 -0.39 -8.74 -20.24
CA SER A 76 -0.89 -7.70 -21.12
C SER A 76 -1.98 -6.89 -20.44
N PHE A 77 -1.73 -5.58 -20.32
CA PHE A 77 -2.70 -4.63 -19.78
C PHE A 77 -4.07 -4.69 -20.49
N LEU A 78 -4.08 -4.91 -21.81
CA LEU A 78 -5.32 -4.97 -22.60
C LEU A 78 -6.19 -6.19 -22.22
N HIS A 79 -5.53 -7.28 -21.81
CA HIS A 79 -6.16 -8.53 -21.41
C HIS A 79 -6.38 -8.61 -19.89
N THR A 80 -5.80 -7.70 -19.10
CA THR A 80 -6.04 -7.61 -17.67
C THR A 80 -7.53 -7.40 -17.37
N SER A 81 -8.06 -8.28 -16.53
CA SER A 81 -9.36 -8.13 -15.91
C SER A 81 -9.16 -7.95 -14.42
N ILE A 82 -9.27 -6.70 -13.93
CA ILE A 82 -9.13 -6.39 -12.50
C ILE A 82 -10.11 -7.24 -11.68
N SER A 83 -11.31 -7.52 -12.20
CA SER A 83 -12.29 -8.40 -11.57
C SER A 83 -11.76 -9.82 -11.34
N LYS A 84 -11.16 -10.42 -12.37
CA LYS A 84 -10.58 -11.77 -12.26
C LYS A 84 -9.33 -11.77 -11.38
N SER A 85 -8.51 -10.72 -11.49
CA SER A 85 -7.34 -10.55 -10.62
C SER A 85 -7.76 -10.44 -9.16
N LEU A 86 -8.80 -9.67 -8.84
CA LEU A 86 -9.34 -9.57 -7.48
C LEU A 86 -9.85 -10.92 -6.96
N GLU A 87 -10.55 -11.71 -7.78
CA GLU A 87 -11.03 -13.05 -7.42
C GLU A 87 -9.89 -14.07 -7.18
N SER A 88 -8.74 -13.84 -7.84
CA SER A 88 -7.54 -14.65 -7.64
C SER A 88 -6.81 -14.34 -6.34
N VAL A 89 -7.13 -13.23 -5.65
CA VAL A 89 -6.36 -12.83 -4.47
C VAL A 89 -6.50 -13.87 -3.36
N ARG A 90 -5.36 -14.34 -2.85
CA ARG A 90 -5.26 -15.22 -1.68
C ARG A 90 -4.49 -14.53 -0.57
N ILE A 91 -5.09 -14.46 0.61
CA ILE A 91 -4.50 -13.81 1.78
C ILE A 91 -3.64 -14.84 2.52
N GLY A 92 -2.38 -14.50 2.76
CA GLY A 92 -1.45 -15.30 3.54
C GLY A 92 -1.93 -15.53 4.97
N SER A 93 -1.54 -16.66 5.56
CA SER A 93 -1.94 -17.03 6.93
C SER A 93 -1.18 -16.25 8.01
N SER A 94 0.04 -15.78 7.71
CA SER A 94 0.90 -15.08 8.66
C SER A 94 0.74 -13.57 8.59
N LYS A 95 0.53 -12.96 9.76
CA LYS A 95 0.58 -11.51 9.96
C LYS A 95 2.01 -11.02 9.75
N VAL A 96 2.20 -10.05 8.86
CA VAL A 96 3.52 -9.51 8.52
C VAL A 96 3.82 -8.26 9.35
N PHE A 97 2.84 -7.37 9.47
CA PHE A 97 2.99 -6.13 10.23
C PHE A 97 1.66 -5.63 10.81
N LEU A 98 1.70 -4.50 11.51
CA LEU A 98 0.51 -3.77 11.92
C LEU A 98 0.31 -2.53 11.04
N LYS A 99 -0.94 -2.14 10.84
CA LYS A 99 -1.25 -0.86 10.19
C LYS A 99 -2.47 -0.23 10.84
N SER A 100 -2.47 1.09 10.89
CA SER A 100 -3.32 1.83 11.83
C SER A 100 -4.30 2.75 11.12
N VAL A 101 -5.49 2.87 11.70
CA VAL A 101 -6.40 3.98 11.47
C VAL A 101 -6.34 4.89 12.69
N PHE A 102 -6.06 6.17 12.48
CA PHE A 102 -5.79 7.11 13.56
C PHE A 102 -7.00 7.97 13.88
N PHE A 103 -7.34 8.11 15.15
CA PHE A 103 -8.17 9.19 15.67
C PHE A 103 -7.34 10.47 15.74
N THR A 104 -7.77 11.52 15.04
CA THR A 104 -6.96 12.73 14.83
C THR A 104 -6.67 13.49 16.12
N GLY A 105 -7.61 13.49 17.07
CA GLY A 105 -7.43 14.10 18.40
C GLY A 105 -6.51 13.33 19.35
N GLY A 106 -6.09 12.11 19.00
CA GLY A 106 -5.23 11.27 19.84
C GLY A 106 -3.75 11.27 19.44
N ILE A 107 -3.40 11.92 18.33
CA ILE A 107 -2.05 11.89 17.75
C ILE A 107 -1.56 13.30 17.40
N GLU A 108 -0.25 13.48 17.30
CA GLU A 108 0.37 14.73 16.81
C GLU A 108 0.94 14.59 15.39
N ASN A 109 1.27 13.36 15.00
CA ASN A 109 1.83 13.02 13.71
C ASN A 109 1.64 11.53 13.42
N VAL A 110 1.87 11.16 12.17
CA VAL A 110 1.65 9.81 11.66
C VAL A 110 2.95 9.20 11.15
N ASN A 111 3.12 7.90 11.38
CA ASN A 111 3.98 7.04 10.56
C ASN A 111 3.09 6.16 9.66
N ALA A 112 3.66 5.58 8.59
CA ALA A 112 2.96 4.69 7.67
C ALA A 112 2.24 3.52 8.37
N HIS A 113 2.73 3.08 9.52
CA HIS A 113 2.21 1.89 10.20
C HIS A 113 1.64 2.14 11.61
N PHE A 114 2.16 3.13 12.34
CA PHE A 114 1.81 3.41 13.74
C PHE A 114 1.79 4.92 14.02
N ALA A 115 1.27 5.32 15.18
CA ALA A 115 1.29 6.72 15.58
C ALA A 115 2.69 7.06 16.07
N ALA A 116 3.38 8.01 15.42
CA ALA A 116 4.75 8.33 15.82
C ALA A 116 4.79 9.08 17.15
N TYR A 117 3.82 9.97 17.40
CA TYR A 117 3.65 10.69 18.66
C TYR A 117 2.17 10.76 19.05
N LEU A 118 1.91 10.35 20.29
CA LEU A 118 0.60 10.24 20.90
C LEU A 118 0.33 11.42 21.83
N GLN A 119 -0.93 11.88 21.84
CA GLN A 119 -1.39 12.80 22.87
C GLN A 119 -1.36 12.14 24.25
N PRO A 120 -1.21 12.90 25.36
CA PRO A 120 -1.24 12.35 26.71
C PRO A 120 -2.50 11.51 26.96
N ASN A 121 -2.32 10.36 27.63
CA ASN A 121 -3.36 9.38 27.97
C ASN A 121 -3.95 8.59 26.80
N PHE A 122 -3.52 8.85 25.55
CA PHE A 122 -3.89 8.02 24.42
C PHE A 122 -2.92 6.86 24.22
N LYS A 123 -3.41 5.78 23.61
CA LYS A 123 -2.61 4.61 23.24
C LYS A 123 -3.05 4.02 21.92
N ASP A 124 -2.15 3.28 21.28
CA ASP A 124 -2.53 2.38 20.21
C ASP A 124 -3.22 1.13 20.77
N THR A 125 -4.22 0.63 20.04
CA THR A 125 -5.00 -0.55 20.42
C THR A 125 -5.03 -1.54 19.28
N PHE A 126 -4.49 -2.73 19.52
CA PHE A 126 -4.55 -3.83 18.59
C PHE A 126 -5.96 -4.42 18.52
N LEU A 127 -6.51 -4.47 17.33
CA LEU A 127 -7.80 -5.08 17.04
C LEU A 127 -7.61 -6.51 16.56
N SER A 128 -8.54 -7.38 16.97
CA SER A 128 -8.56 -8.75 16.48
C SER A 128 -8.77 -8.80 14.95
N ASN A 129 -8.29 -9.86 14.30
CA ASN A 129 -8.57 -10.09 12.87
C ASN A 129 -10.07 -10.27 12.56
N ASN A 130 -10.91 -10.44 13.60
CA ASN A 130 -12.37 -10.46 13.46
C ASN A 130 -12.96 -9.05 13.39
N SER A 131 -12.23 -8.01 13.77
CA SER A 131 -12.64 -6.62 13.62
C SER A 131 -12.32 -6.10 12.23
N GLY A 132 -11.19 -6.52 11.65
CA GLY A 132 -10.76 -6.14 10.31
C GLY A 132 -9.31 -6.55 10.05
N ILE A 133 -8.86 -6.37 8.81
CA ILE A 133 -7.49 -6.65 8.36
C ILE A 133 -7.07 -5.68 7.25
N PHE A 134 -5.76 -5.46 7.14
CA PHE A 134 -5.15 -4.97 5.90
C PHE A 134 -4.66 -6.15 5.05
N VAL A 135 -4.94 -6.10 3.76
CA VAL A 135 -4.42 -7.03 2.76
C VAL A 135 -3.40 -6.29 1.90
N HIS A 136 -2.14 -6.69 1.99
CA HIS A 136 -1.04 -6.12 1.22
C HIS A 136 -0.82 -6.94 -0.05
N ILE A 137 -1.00 -6.33 -1.22
CA ILE A 137 -0.83 -6.95 -2.53
C ILE A 137 0.67 -7.05 -2.84
N ARG A 138 1.33 -8.11 -2.34
CA ARG A 138 2.78 -8.24 -2.39
C ARG A 138 3.28 -9.17 -3.50
N ASN A 139 2.66 -10.35 -3.62
CA ASN A 139 3.16 -11.42 -4.48
C ASN A 139 2.34 -11.46 -5.77
N ILE A 140 2.88 -10.88 -6.84
CA ILE A 140 2.21 -10.78 -8.14
C ILE A 140 2.75 -11.85 -9.09
N SER A 141 1.88 -12.76 -9.52
CA SER A 141 2.17 -13.72 -10.58
C SER A 141 1.62 -13.20 -11.90
N TYR A 142 2.52 -12.97 -12.86
CA TYR A 142 2.16 -12.52 -14.20
C TYR A 142 1.84 -13.71 -15.11
N VAL A 143 0.58 -13.81 -15.49
CA VAL A 143 0.01 -14.94 -16.25
C VAL A 143 -0.34 -14.52 -17.67
N ASP A 144 -0.34 -15.47 -18.61
CA ASP A 144 -0.64 -15.17 -20.01
C ASP A 144 -2.13 -14.81 -20.22
N ASN A 145 -2.44 -14.27 -21.41
CA ASN A 145 -3.64 -13.46 -21.75
C ASN A 145 -5.02 -14.10 -21.47
N LEU A 146 -5.07 -15.36 -21.05
CA LEU A 146 -6.28 -16.14 -20.79
C LEU A 146 -6.16 -16.93 -19.48
N PHE A 147 -5.74 -16.26 -18.40
CA PHE A 147 -5.71 -16.89 -17.09
C PHE A 147 -7.11 -17.35 -16.67
N ASN A 148 -7.26 -18.66 -16.50
CA ASN A 148 -8.42 -19.25 -15.87
C ASN A 148 -8.17 -19.30 -14.36
N VAL A 149 -8.99 -18.55 -13.61
CA VAL A 149 -8.93 -18.45 -12.14
C VAL A 149 -8.99 -19.83 -11.47
N GLU A 150 -9.45 -20.89 -12.13
CA GLU A 150 -9.46 -22.24 -11.56
C GLU A 150 -8.23 -23.10 -11.88
N LYS A 151 -7.59 -22.89 -13.04
CA LYS A 151 -6.54 -23.80 -13.56
C LYS A 151 -5.12 -23.32 -13.31
N ASP A 152 -4.93 -22.01 -13.24
CA ASP A 152 -3.61 -21.39 -13.26
C ASP A 152 -3.19 -20.87 -11.87
N LEU A 153 -3.94 -21.28 -10.82
CA LEU A 153 -3.65 -20.97 -9.42
C LEU A 153 -2.47 -21.82 -8.94
N VAL A 154 -1.25 -21.46 -9.33
CA VAL A 154 -0.06 -21.94 -8.61
C VAL A 154 0.11 -21.04 -7.39
N PHE A 155 -0.26 -21.54 -6.22
CA PHE A 155 -0.04 -20.81 -4.97
C PHE A 155 0.83 -21.61 -4.02
N GLU A 156 1.95 -21.00 -3.63
CA GLU A 156 2.76 -21.44 -2.49
C GLU A 156 2.35 -20.72 -1.19
N GLY A 157 1.12 -20.21 -1.08
CA GLY A 157 0.63 -19.66 0.19
C GLY A 157 -0.73 -18.97 0.17
N GLY A 158 -1.46 -19.10 1.29
CA GLY A 158 -2.68 -18.35 1.60
C GLY A 158 -3.98 -19.14 1.47
N ASP A 159 -4.74 -19.22 2.57
CA ASP A 159 -5.92 -20.11 2.68
C ASP A 159 -7.25 -19.39 2.44
N LYS A 160 -7.26 -18.05 2.50
CA LYS A 160 -8.49 -17.24 2.45
C LYS A 160 -8.57 -16.42 1.17
N ASN A 161 -9.69 -16.51 0.48
CA ASN A 161 -9.99 -15.65 -0.66
C ASN A 161 -10.41 -14.25 -0.18
N ILE A 162 -9.91 -13.18 -0.80
CA ILE A 162 -10.29 -11.80 -0.48
C ILE A 162 -11.80 -11.56 -0.61
N THR A 163 -12.48 -12.29 -1.49
CA THR A 163 -13.94 -12.17 -1.71
C THR A 163 -14.74 -12.50 -0.46
N THR A 164 -14.17 -13.26 0.49
CA THR A 164 -14.80 -13.52 1.80
C THR A 164 -14.91 -12.28 2.69
N TYR A 165 -14.18 -11.21 2.37
CA TYR A 165 -14.19 -9.93 3.07
C TYR A 165 -14.98 -8.84 2.32
N ILE A 166 -15.49 -9.13 1.13
CA ILE A 166 -16.17 -8.17 0.26
C ILE A 166 -17.65 -8.55 0.18
N ASP A 167 -18.54 -7.61 0.48
CA ASP A 167 -19.97 -7.80 0.28
C ASP A 167 -20.26 -8.15 -1.21
N PRO A 168 -21.09 -9.17 -1.51
CA PRO A 168 -21.37 -9.58 -2.89
C PRO A 168 -21.92 -8.46 -3.79
N ASN A 169 -22.73 -7.54 -3.24
CA ASN A 169 -23.24 -6.39 -3.98
C ASN A 169 -22.12 -5.38 -4.24
N HIS A 170 -21.23 -5.14 -3.27
CA HIS A 170 -20.04 -4.33 -3.49
C HIS A 170 -19.14 -4.93 -4.57
N LEU A 171 -18.92 -6.25 -4.56
CA LEU A 171 -18.13 -6.92 -5.59
C LEU A 171 -18.76 -6.73 -6.98
N LYS A 172 -20.08 -6.83 -7.10
CA LYS A 172 -20.80 -6.56 -8.36
C LYS A 172 -20.61 -5.11 -8.83
N ASN A 173 -20.68 -4.15 -7.91
CA ASN A 173 -20.49 -2.73 -8.21
C ASN A 173 -19.05 -2.43 -8.65
N ILE A 174 -18.05 -2.99 -7.95
CA ILE A 174 -16.63 -2.91 -8.30
C ILE A 174 -16.41 -3.46 -9.72
N LYS A 175 -16.94 -4.66 -10.01
CA LYS A 175 -16.85 -5.29 -11.33
C LYS A 175 -17.42 -4.38 -12.44
N SER A 176 -18.57 -3.76 -12.20
CA SER A 176 -19.21 -2.85 -13.14
C SER A 176 -18.38 -1.57 -13.37
N ALA A 177 -17.91 -0.94 -12.29
CA ALA A 177 -17.08 0.27 -12.34
C ALA A 177 -15.74 0.04 -13.05
N VAL A 178 -15.07 -1.08 -12.71
CA VAL A 178 -13.85 -1.54 -13.37
C VAL A 178 -14.09 -1.72 -14.86
N LYS A 179 -15.13 -2.45 -15.26
CA LYS A 179 -15.42 -2.69 -16.68
C LYS A 179 -15.58 -1.39 -17.46
N LYS A 180 -16.32 -0.42 -16.89
CA LYS A 180 -16.53 0.91 -17.46
C LYS A 180 -15.24 1.74 -17.55
N ARG A 181 -14.35 1.63 -16.56
CA ARG A 181 -13.05 2.33 -16.58
C ARG A 181 -12.08 1.70 -17.57
N MET A 182 -12.01 0.37 -17.61
CA MET A 182 -11.13 -0.39 -18.51
C MET A 182 -11.49 -0.22 -19.98
N SER A 183 -12.77 -0.03 -20.32
CA SER A 183 -13.14 0.25 -21.72
C SER A 183 -12.49 1.54 -22.22
N LYS A 184 -12.44 2.59 -21.38
CA LYS A 184 -11.77 3.86 -21.72
C LYS A 184 -10.26 3.69 -21.88
N PHE A 185 -9.64 2.88 -21.03
CA PHE A 185 -8.20 2.62 -21.15
C PHE A 185 -7.85 1.82 -22.41
N ARG A 186 -8.70 0.90 -22.87
CA ARG A 186 -8.46 0.14 -24.11
C ARG A 186 -8.43 1.01 -25.37
N GLU A 187 -9.05 2.18 -25.32
CA GLU A 187 -9.02 3.19 -26.38
C GLU A 187 -7.70 3.99 -26.40
N MET A 188 -6.88 3.89 -25.33
CA MET A 188 -5.59 4.57 -25.25
C MET A 188 -4.50 3.79 -26.00
N ASN A 189 -4.13 4.29 -27.18
CA ASN A 189 -3.12 3.66 -28.04
C ASN A 189 -1.76 3.42 -27.36
N HIS A 190 -1.34 4.29 -26.44
CA HIS A 190 -0.06 4.14 -25.73
C HIS A 190 -0.02 2.91 -24.81
N LEU A 191 -1.16 2.46 -24.28
CA LEU A 191 -1.23 1.28 -23.41
C LEU A 191 -1.02 -0.03 -24.18
N ARG A 192 -1.18 -0.01 -25.51
CA ARG A 192 -0.93 -1.17 -26.38
C ARG A 192 0.56 -1.48 -26.55
N ASN A 193 1.41 -0.47 -26.35
CA ASN A 193 2.85 -0.56 -26.54
C ASN A 193 3.60 -0.77 -25.22
N LEU A 194 2.88 -1.01 -24.11
CA LEU A 194 3.51 -1.33 -22.84
C LEU A 194 4.28 -2.66 -22.96
N SER A 195 5.50 -2.68 -22.42
CA SER A 195 6.31 -3.90 -22.39
C SER A 195 5.60 -4.99 -21.59
N LEU A 196 5.64 -6.22 -22.11
CA LEU A 196 5.22 -7.42 -21.39
C LEU A 196 6.30 -7.90 -20.39
N VAL A 197 7.48 -7.30 -20.44
CA VAL A 197 8.63 -7.65 -19.61
C VAL A 197 8.79 -6.59 -18.53
N ASN A 198 8.84 -7.06 -17.28
CA ASN A 198 9.12 -6.19 -16.15
C ASN A 198 10.65 -6.06 -15.97
N HIS A 199 11.20 -4.99 -16.52
CA HIS A 199 12.65 -4.77 -16.54
C HIS A 199 13.21 -4.24 -15.21
N TYR A 200 12.45 -3.42 -14.47
CA TYR A 200 12.98 -2.64 -13.35
C TYR A 200 12.50 -3.09 -11.98
N TYR A 201 11.33 -3.71 -11.86
CA TYR A 201 10.74 -3.98 -10.54
C TYR A 201 11.64 -4.83 -9.66
N LYS A 202 12.21 -5.93 -10.18
CA LYS A 202 13.11 -6.79 -9.40
C LYS A 202 14.37 -6.03 -8.95
N LEU A 203 14.93 -5.19 -9.81
CA LEU A 203 16.10 -4.38 -9.48
C LEU A 203 15.78 -3.35 -8.39
N ILE A 204 14.59 -2.74 -8.46
CA ILE A 204 14.10 -1.78 -7.46
C ILE A 204 13.85 -2.49 -6.13
N ASP A 205 13.15 -3.62 -6.14
CA ASP A 205 12.82 -4.42 -4.96
C ASP A 205 14.09 -4.93 -4.25
N ASP A 206 15.05 -5.46 -5.01
CA ASP A 206 16.35 -5.90 -4.49
C ASP A 206 17.16 -4.75 -3.89
N CYS A 207 17.16 -3.59 -4.56
CA CYS A 207 17.83 -2.43 -4.02
C CYS A 207 17.17 -1.98 -2.71
N TYR A 208 15.84 -1.86 -2.70
CA TYR A 208 15.08 -1.44 -1.53
C TYR A 208 15.32 -2.38 -0.35
N GLU A 209 15.30 -3.70 -0.57
CA GLU A 209 15.64 -4.70 0.45
C GLU A 209 17.06 -4.51 1.01
N SER A 210 18.03 -4.26 0.11
CA SER A 210 19.44 -4.12 0.50
C SER A 210 19.76 -2.82 1.24
N VAL A 211 19.09 -1.72 0.88
CA VAL A 211 19.33 -0.37 1.40
C VAL A 211 18.48 -0.10 2.63
N TYR A 212 17.27 -0.66 2.69
CA TYR A 212 16.28 -0.37 3.72
C TYR A 212 16.13 -1.53 4.71
N TYR A 213 15.56 -2.66 4.28
CA TYR A 213 15.15 -3.73 5.20
C TYR A 213 16.31 -4.49 5.85
N LYS A 214 17.45 -4.63 5.17
CA LYS A 214 18.64 -5.25 5.76
C LYS A 214 19.16 -4.50 7.00
N TYR A 215 18.98 -3.19 7.05
CA TYR A 215 19.40 -2.35 8.16
C TYR A 215 18.37 -2.31 9.29
N GLU A 216 17.07 -2.34 8.98
CA GLU A 216 16.02 -2.49 9.99
C GLU A 216 16.08 -3.84 10.72
N ASN A 217 16.35 -4.93 9.98
CA ASN A 217 16.34 -6.30 10.52
C ASN A 217 17.62 -6.71 11.28
N THR A 218 18.67 -5.88 11.29
CA THR A 218 19.89 -6.16 12.06
C THR A 218 19.83 -5.52 13.46
N ASN A 219 19.04 -6.14 14.35
CA ASN A 219 19.04 -5.93 15.81
C ASN A 219 19.08 -4.45 16.29
N GLY A 220 18.30 -3.57 15.65
CA GLY A 220 17.82 -2.31 16.22
C GLY A 220 18.87 -1.29 16.70
N LYS A 221 20.16 -1.43 16.36
CA LYS A 221 21.23 -0.62 16.96
C LYS A 221 22.24 -0.01 16.01
N LYS A 222 22.18 -0.28 14.71
CA LYS A 222 22.93 0.56 13.76
C LYS A 222 22.00 1.70 13.34
N LEU A 223 22.19 2.86 13.99
CA LEU A 223 21.90 4.14 13.37
C LEU A 223 22.37 4.03 11.93
N LEU A 224 21.42 4.13 11.00
CA LEU A 224 21.70 4.23 9.58
C LEU A 224 22.77 5.32 9.42
N GLN A 225 24.00 4.93 9.06
CA GLN A 225 25.12 5.89 8.89
C GLN A 225 24.86 6.85 7.72
N PHE A 226 23.83 6.57 6.92
CA PHE A 226 23.36 7.34 5.80
C PHE A 226 21.84 7.12 5.68
N CYS A 227 21.09 8.12 5.19
CA CYS A 227 19.67 7.90 4.89
C CYS A 227 19.49 6.89 3.74
N PRO A 228 18.63 5.87 3.91
CA PRO A 228 18.29 4.94 2.84
C PRO A 228 17.49 5.71 1.78
N THR A 229 18.09 5.89 0.60
CA THR A 229 17.51 6.63 -0.54
C THR A 229 17.78 5.88 -1.84
N HIS A 230 17.00 6.15 -2.89
CA HIS A 230 17.22 5.50 -4.19
C HIS A 230 18.57 5.87 -4.83
N PHE A 231 19.24 6.94 -4.36
CA PHE A 231 20.58 7.31 -4.81
C PHE A 231 21.64 6.25 -4.52
N HIS A 232 21.36 5.32 -3.61
CA HIS A 232 22.23 4.17 -3.33
C HIS A 232 21.97 2.99 -4.27
N CYS A 233 20.90 3.06 -5.08
CA CYS A 233 20.61 2.08 -6.12
C CYS A 233 21.38 2.38 -7.40
N LYS A 234 21.98 1.34 -8.00
CA LYS A 234 22.55 1.42 -9.35
C LYS A 234 21.76 0.50 -10.26
N PHE A 235 21.09 1.10 -11.24
CA PHE A 235 20.37 0.36 -12.26
C PHE A 235 21.25 0.27 -13.52
N PRO A 236 21.52 -0.94 -14.03
CA PRO A 236 22.22 -1.08 -15.30
C PRO A 236 21.36 -0.53 -16.44
N GLU A 237 22.00 -0.01 -17.47
CA GLU A 237 21.33 0.25 -18.74
C GLU A 237 20.80 -1.07 -19.32
N ILE A 238 19.57 -1.05 -19.82
CA ILE A 238 18.92 -2.22 -20.38
C ILE A 238 18.82 -2.03 -21.89
N PRO A 239 19.54 -2.83 -22.71
CA PRO A 239 19.53 -2.68 -24.16
C PRO A 239 18.11 -2.65 -24.73
N GLY A 240 17.83 -1.66 -25.57
CA GLY A 240 16.52 -1.48 -26.20
C GLY A 240 15.44 -0.85 -25.32
N VAL A 241 15.73 -0.55 -24.04
CA VAL A 241 14.82 0.17 -23.15
C VAL A 241 15.31 1.62 -22.99
N ASN A 242 14.63 2.54 -23.68
CA ASN A 242 14.90 3.97 -23.55
C ASN A 242 14.02 4.55 -22.44
N CYS A 243 14.59 4.76 -21.25
CA CYS A 243 13.88 5.47 -20.19
C CYS A 243 13.87 6.97 -20.47
N VAL A 244 12.70 7.59 -20.35
CA VAL A 244 12.62 9.05 -20.20
C VAL A 244 12.93 9.34 -18.74
N HIS A 245 14.16 9.75 -18.42
CA HIS A 245 14.39 10.45 -17.16
C HIS A 245 13.60 11.76 -17.25
N ALA A 246 12.46 11.83 -16.57
CA ALA A 246 11.80 13.11 -16.34
C ALA A 246 12.73 13.94 -15.45
N LYS A 247 13.64 14.71 -16.07
CA LYS A 247 14.47 15.68 -15.38
C LYS A 247 13.55 16.80 -14.93
N GLN A 248 13.07 16.72 -13.69
CA GLN A 248 12.27 17.76 -13.08
C GLN A 248 13.24 18.72 -12.38
N GLU A 249 13.35 19.94 -12.89
CA GLU A 249 14.08 21.01 -12.22
C GLU A 249 13.18 21.59 -11.13
N PHE A 250 13.49 21.28 -9.88
CA PHE A 250 12.81 21.86 -8.74
C PHE A 250 13.42 23.22 -8.43
N ILE A 251 12.61 24.28 -8.47
CA ILE A 251 12.99 25.59 -7.94
C ILE A 251 12.98 25.46 -6.42
N ARG A 252 14.17 25.50 -5.81
CA ARG A 252 14.32 25.50 -4.36
C ARG A 252 13.86 26.87 -3.85
N ASN A 253 12.73 26.91 -3.15
CA ASN A 253 12.40 28.07 -2.35
C ASN A 253 13.21 28.00 -1.06
N ASP A 254 14.19 28.88 -0.93
CA ASP A 254 14.90 29.05 0.34
C ASP A 254 13.92 29.71 1.33
N LEU A 255 13.54 28.95 2.36
CA LEU A 255 12.86 29.50 3.52
C LEU A 255 13.80 30.51 4.17
N LYS A 256 13.48 31.79 4.04
CA LYS A 256 14.05 32.83 4.89
C LYS A 256 13.50 32.62 6.29
N ILE A 257 14.33 32.02 7.14
CA ILE A 257 14.13 31.97 8.59
C ILE A 257 14.47 33.34 9.17
#